data_AF-A0A158HCY6-F1
#
_entry.id   AF-A0A158HCY6-F1
#
_cell.length_a   1.000
_cell.length_b   1.000
_cell.length_c   1.000
_cell.angle_alpha   90.00
_cell.angle_beta   90.00
_cell.angle_gamma   90.00
#
_symmetry.space_group_name_H-M   'P 1'
#
loop_
_entity.id
_entity.type
_entity.pdbx_description
1 polymer ?
#
loop_
_entity_poly.entity_id
_entity_poly.type
_entity_poly.pdbx_seq_one_letter_code
_entity_poly.pdbx_strand_id
1 'polypeptide(L)'
;MGYLFTRLQLYELVWAEPISTLAKSLVISDVGLAKACRRGDIPLPPRGYWAKLNAGQRVDRTPLPLRAPGASDRVEVGVGVGRPRVFRQDVADTSVPDAAPPEPLVYGETLDAVEARIRLALPAKFRFVHKLDNAHPLIGRLLREDDARREAMAKNRYAWDKPRFESPFEQRRLVFLSNLFTLLAALDVRAWMRGREARELGLHIGDQHVELKIDTLASLRPRKGPPKKARGEPMAVEVRVARWKHDEREERLFWSDGDANRLENQLREIAVALVLTAERQYRKALQFSYDWA
;
A
#
# COMPACT_ATOMS: atom_id res chain seq x y z
N MET A 1 -8.79 11.87 24.26
CA MET A 1 -9.95 11.08 23.79
C MET A 1 -9.77 10.79 22.31
N GLY A 2 -9.98 9.53 21.91
CA GLY A 2 -10.01 9.09 20.52
C GLY A 2 -11.36 8.42 20.24
N TYR A 3 -11.96 8.77 19.11
CA TYR A 3 -13.24 8.23 18.64
C TYR A 3 -12.98 7.36 17.41
N LEU A 4 -13.76 6.30 17.25
CA LEU A 4 -13.71 5.41 16.10
C LEU A 4 -15.07 5.42 15.41
N PHE A 5 -15.11 5.88 14.18
CA PHE A 5 -16.33 5.94 13.37
C PHE A 5 -16.19 5.08 12.12
N THR A 6 -17.28 4.54 11.57
CA THR A 6 -17.25 4.06 10.18
C THR A 6 -17.15 5.23 9.20
N ARG A 7 -16.68 4.98 7.98
CA ARG A 7 -16.60 6.01 6.92
C ARG A 7 -17.97 6.64 6.67
N LEU A 8 -19.02 5.82 6.63
CA LEU A 8 -20.39 6.28 6.44
C LEU A 8 -20.89 7.13 7.60
N GLN A 9 -20.68 6.69 8.85
CA GLN A 9 -21.09 7.45 10.03
C GLN A 9 -20.43 8.82 10.08
N LEU A 10 -19.10 8.88 9.87
CA LEU A 10 -18.38 10.16 9.89
C LEU A 10 -18.80 11.06 8.73
N TYR A 11 -19.09 10.49 7.56
CA TYR A 11 -19.66 11.23 6.43
C TYR A 11 -21.04 11.83 6.76
N GLU A 12 -21.96 11.06 7.34
CA GLU A 12 -23.27 11.62 7.74
C GLU A 12 -23.12 12.73 8.77
N LEU A 13 -22.26 12.56 9.79
CA LEU A 13 -22.03 13.60 10.81
C LEU A 13 -21.50 14.91 10.21
N VAL A 14 -20.52 14.83 9.31
CA VAL A 14 -19.87 16.00 8.70
C VAL A 14 -20.81 16.73 7.71
N TRP A 15 -21.78 16.02 7.15
CA TRP A 15 -22.79 16.60 6.25
C TRP A 15 -24.08 17.02 6.97
N ALA A 16 -24.28 16.59 8.22
CA ALA A 16 -25.38 17.03 9.08
C ALA A 16 -25.04 18.32 9.83
N GLU A 17 -23.78 18.52 10.23
CA GLU A 17 -23.34 19.71 10.96
C GLU A 17 -22.01 20.29 10.45
N PRO A 18 -21.77 21.61 10.61
CA PRO A 18 -20.48 22.21 10.30
C PRO A 18 -19.33 21.57 11.10
N ILE A 19 -18.19 21.33 10.44
CA ILE A 19 -16.97 20.77 11.05
C ILE A 19 -16.56 21.51 12.32
N SER A 20 -16.72 22.83 12.37
CA SER A 20 -16.38 23.63 13.54
C SER A 20 -17.24 23.31 14.76
N THR A 21 -18.50 22.95 14.56
CA THR A 21 -19.43 22.55 15.62
C THR A 21 -19.14 21.11 16.05
N LEU A 22 -19.01 20.21 15.08
CA LEU A 22 -18.68 18.81 15.32
C LEU A 22 -17.31 18.63 16.00
N ALA A 23 -16.31 19.43 15.64
CA ALA A 23 -15.00 19.39 16.28
C ALA A 23 -15.06 19.81 17.76
N LYS A 24 -15.91 20.81 18.09
CA LYS A 24 -16.13 21.24 19.48
C LYS A 24 -16.83 20.16 20.29
N SER A 25 -17.86 19.51 19.75
CA SER A 25 -18.58 18.43 20.45
C SER A 25 -17.69 17.21 20.70
N LEU A 26 -16.78 16.91 19.77
CA LEU A 26 -15.79 15.84 19.91
C LEU A 26 -14.53 16.27 20.68
N VAL A 27 -14.43 17.52 21.14
CA VAL A 27 -13.26 18.05 21.86
C VAL A 27 -11.94 17.81 21.08
N ILE A 28 -11.98 18.08 19.78
CA ILE A 28 -10.84 17.95 18.85
C ILE A 28 -10.65 19.26 18.07
N SER A 29 -9.48 19.44 17.46
CA SER A 29 -9.32 20.52 16.49
C SER A 29 -10.12 20.22 15.21
N ASP A 30 -10.74 21.25 14.67
CA ASP A 30 -11.31 21.32 13.33
C ASP A 30 -10.32 20.90 12.25
N VAL A 31 -9.06 21.31 12.36
CA VAL A 31 -7.98 20.82 11.46
C VAL A 31 -7.74 19.32 11.63
N GLY A 32 -7.79 18.80 12.86
CA GLY A 32 -7.64 17.38 13.17
C GLY A 32 -8.77 16.53 12.61
N LEU A 33 -10.02 16.98 12.76
CA LEU A 33 -11.21 16.36 12.18
C LEU A 33 -11.13 16.34 10.64
N ALA A 34 -10.76 17.47 10.04
CA ALA A 34 -10.59 17.56 8.59
C ALA A 34 -9.46 16.67 8.06
N LYS A 35 -8.39 16.43 8.85
CA LYS A 35 -7.34 15.46 8.51
C LYS A 35 -7.84 14.02 8.58
N ALA A 36 -8.65 13.70 9.60
CA ALA A 36 -9.24 12.37 9.73
C ALA A 36 -10.17 12.05 8.56
N CYS A 37 -11.04 13.00 8.17
CA CYS A 37 -11.92 12.85 7.00
C CYS A 37 -11.12 12.64 5.70
N ARG A 38 -10.05 13.43 5.49
CA ARG A 38 -9.17 13.25 4.33
C ARG A 38 -8.48 11.89 4.29
N ARG A 39 -8.02 11.37 5.43
CA ARG A 39 -7.42 10.02 5.49
C ARG A 39 -8.44 8.92 5.18
N GLY A 40 -9.68 9.11 5.62
CA GLY A 40 -10.78 8.19 5.31
C GLY A 40 -11.38 8.36 3.90
N ASP A 41 -10.82 9.22 3.05
CA ASP A 41 -11.40 9.59 1.76
C ASP A 41 -12.89 9.98 1.88
N ILE A 42 -13.19 10.86 2.85
CA ILE A 42 -14.53 11.38 3.12
C ILE A 42 -14.60 12.82 2.61
N PRO A 43 -15.49 13.11 1.63
CA PRO A 43 -15.63 14.46 1.11
C PRO A 43 -16.24 15.38 2.16
N LEU A 44 -15.65 16.56 2.29
CA LEU A 44 -16.15 17.62 3.18
C LEU A 44 -17.05 18.57 2.40
N PRO A 45 -18.10 19.15 3.03
CA PRO A 45 -18.89 20.20 2.41
C PRO A 45 -18.01 21.37 1.95
N PRO A 46 -18.19 21.87 0.72
CA PRO A 46 -17.38 22.96 0.20
C PRO A 46 -17.59 24.26 1.00
N ARG A 47 -16.64 25.18 0.89
CA ARG A 47 -16.77 26.51 1.51
C ARG A 47 -18.05 27.20 1.03
N GLY A 48 -18.84 27.71 1.98
CA GLY A 48 -20.13 28.34 1.69
C GLY A 48 -21.31 27.38 1.54
N TYR A 49 -21.12 26.05 1.62
CA TYR A 49 -22.21 25.07 1.59
C TYR A 49 -23.30 25.40 2.61
N TRP A 50 -22.90 25.60 3.88
CA TRP A 50 -23.82 25.93 4.98
C TRP A 50 -24.50 27.28 4.81
N ALA A 51 -23.81 28.28 4.25
CA ALA A 51 -24.40 29.59 3.98
C ALA A 51 -25.48 29.50 2.89
N LYS A 52 -25.23 28.73 1.82
CA LYS A 52 -26.20 28.48 0.75
C LYS A 52 -27.40 27.68 1.24
N LEU A 53 -27.16 26.66 2.06
CA LEU A 53 -28.22 25.85 2.68
C LEU A 53 -29.13 26.72 3.56
N ASN A 54 -28.54 27.55 4.43
CA ASN A 54 -29.29 28.48 5.29
C ASN A 54 -30.05 29.55 4.49
N ALA A 55 -29.54 29.92 3.31
CA ALA A 55 -30.22 30.84 2.38
C ALA A 55 -31.33 30.16 1.55
N GLY A 56 -31.66 28.89 1.84
CA GLY A 56 -32.70 28.13 1.12
C GLY A 56 -32.32 27.75 -0.31
N GLN A 57 -31.04 27.85 -0.68
CA GLN A 57 -30.57 27.47 -2.01
C GLN A 57 -30.43 25.95 -2.12
N ARG A 58 -30.64 25.43 -3.33
CA ARG A 58 -30.33 24.03 -3.64
C ARG A 58 -28.82 23.84 -3.60
N VAL A 59 -28.37 22.91 -2.78
CA VAL A 59 -26.96 22.53 -2.64
C VAL A 59 -26.80 21.05 -2.95
N ASP A 60 -25.78 20.73 -3.73
CA ASP A 60 -25.48 19.35 -4.10
C ASP A 60 -24.56 18.71 -3.06
N ARG A 61 -24.95 17.52 -2.60
CA ARG A 61 -24.15 16.70 -1.69
C ARG A 61 -23.25 15.76 -2.50
N THR A 62 -21.94 15.89 -2.31
CA THR A 62 -20.96 15.00 -2.95
C THR A 62 -21.09 13.59 -2.34
N PRO A 63 -21.40 12.55 -3.13
CA PRO A 63 -21.58 11.21 -2.59
C PRO A 63 -20.27 10.67 -2.00
N LEU A 64 -20.39 9.82 -0.98
CA LEU A 64 -19.25 9.14 -0.37
C LEU A 64 -18.59 8.21 -1.41
N PRO A 65 -17.31 8.42 -1.78
CA PRO A 65 -16.63 7.53 -2.71
C PRO A 65 -16.42 6.15 -2.09
N LEU A 66 -16.30 5.16 -2.98
CA LEU A 66 -15.93 3.80 -2.60
C LEU A 66 -14.56 3.79 -1.93
N ARG A 67 -14.41 2.91 -0.94
CA ARG A 67 -13.16 2.75 -0.22
C ARG A 67 -12.03 2.30 -1.17
N ALA A 68 -10.83 2.86 -0.97
CA ALA A 68 -9.63 2.40 -1.67
C ALA A 68 -9.31 0.93 -1.26
N PRO A 69 -8.84 0.07 -2.19
CA PRO A 69 -8.48 -1.30 -1.85
C PRO A 69 -7.47 -1.36 -0.70
N GLY A 70 -7.69 -2.24 0.28
CA GLY A 70 -6.83 -2.38 1.46
C GLY A 70 -6.92 -1.25 2.52
N ALA A 71 -7.69 -0.18 2.30
CA ALA A 71 -7.93 0.84 3.33
C ALA A 71 -8.92 0.35 4.40
N SER A 72 -8.90 0.92 5.60
CA SER A 72 -9.86 0.66 6.66
C SER A 72 -11.17 1.39 6.40
N ASP A 73 -12.30 0.73 6.65
CA ASP A 73 -13.62 1.39 6.72
C ASP A 73 -13.83 2.15 8.04
N ARG A 74 -12.92 2.00 9.01
CA ARG A 74 -12.95 2.71 10.28
C ARG A 74 -11.98 3.89 10.27
N VAL A 75 -12.46 5.04 10.72
CA VAL A 75 -11.71 6.30 10.82
C VAL A 75 -11.55 6.70 12.27
N GLU A 76 -10.30 6.78 12.73
CA GLU A 76 -9.94 7.29 14.05
C GLU A 76 -9.85 8.83 14.07
N VAL A 77 -10.51 9.44 15.04
CA VAL A 77 -10.62 10.90 15.23
C VAL A 77 -10.19 11.25 16.66
N GLY A 78 -9.17 12.09 16.86
CA GLY A 78 -8.74 12.49 18.22
C GLY A 78 -7.23 12.63 18.42
N VAL A 79 -6.81 12.80 19.67
CA VAL A 79 -5.38 12.99 20.04
C VAL A 79 -4.65 11.64 19.95
N GLY A 80 -3.61 11.57 19.11
CA GLY A 80 -2.86 10.34 18.80
C GLY A 80 -2.94 9.91 17.33
N VAL A 81 -3.85 10.52 16.57
CA VAL A 81 -4.06 10.27 15.14
C VAL A 81 -2.87 10.76 14.31
N GLY A 82 -2.05 9.83 13.79
CA GLY A 82 -0.93 10.12 12.89
C GLY A 82 0.47 9.90 13.44
N ARG A 83 0.64 9.34 14.65
CA ARG A 83 1.92 8.73 15.02
C ARG A 83 2.04 7.39 14.28
N PRO A 84 3.16 7.07 13.61
CA PRO A 84 3.41 5.72 13.16
C PRO A 84 3.22 4.79 14.35
N ARG A 85 2.42 3.72 14.20
CA ARG A 85 2.35 2.65 15.19
C ARG A 85 3.70 1.93 15.17
N VAL A 86 4.72 2.52 15.79
CA VAL A 86 5.82 1.73 16.35
C VAL A 86 5.15 0.88 17.40
N PHE A 87 5.16 -0.45 17.20
CA PHE A 87 4.66 -1.48 18.13
C PHE A 87 4.49 -0.93 19.54
N ARG A 88 3.26 -0.53 19.90
CA ARG A 88 2.91 -0.29 21.29
C ARG A 88 2.27 -1.57 21.78
N GLN A 89 3.12 -2.46 22.30
CA GLN A 89 2.72 -3.29 23.42
C GLN A 89 2.35 -2.32 24.55
N ASP A 90 1.19 -2.54 25.15
CA ASP A 90 0.68 -1.90 26.36
C ASP A 90 0.22 -0.42 26.25
N VAL A 91 -1.09 -0.24 26.05
CA VAL A 91 -1.89 0.54 27.02
C VAL A 91 -3.18 -0.22 27.25
N ALA A 92 -3.27 -0.82 28.43
CA ALA A 92 -4.55 -1.11 29.05
C ALA A 92 -5.32 0.20 29.24
N ASP A 93 -6.65 0.10 29.18
CA ASP A 93 -7.60 1.08 29.70
C ASP A 93 -7.91 2.31 28.82
N THR A 94 -8.73 2.08 27.80
CA THR A 94 -9.83 3.00 27.48
C THR A 94 -11.07 2.15 27.25
N SER A 95 -12.01 2.21 28.20
CA SER A 95 -13.33 1.63 28.11
C SER A 95 -14.08 2.13 26.87
N VAL A 96 -14.11 1.29 25.85
CA VAL A 96 -15.14 1.33 24.81
C VAL A 96 -16.41 0.80 25.47
N PRO A 97 -17.57 1.49 25.43
CA PRO A 97 -18.82 0.85 25.76
C PRO A 97 -19.02 -0.26 24.74
N ASP A 98 -18.98 -1.50 25.23
CA ASP A 98 -19.46 -2.75 24.64
C ASP A 98 -20.09 -2.58 23.25
N ALA A 99 -19.24 -2.46 22.24
CA ALA A 99 -19.68 -2.44 20.86
C ALA A 99 -19.92 -3.91 20.51
N ALA A 100 -21.21 -4.28 20.39
CA ALA A 100 -21.67 -5.60 20.01
C ALA A 100 -20.77 -6.24 18.94
N PRO A 101 -20.60 -7.59 18.95
CA PRO A 101 -19.80 -8.31 17.96
C PRO A 101 -20.13 -7.77 16.57
N PRO A 102 -19.12 -7.33 15.79
CA PRO A 102 -19.40 -6.56 14.58
C PRO A 102 -20.23 -7.41 13.64
N GLU A 103 -21.48 -7.03 13.34
CA GLU A 103 -22.30 -7.74 12.37
C GLU A 103 -21.45 -8.10 11.14
N PRO A 104 -21.54 -9.35 10.61
CA PRO A 104 -20.69 -9.79 9.53
C PRO A 104 -20.79 -8.78 8.38
N LEU A 105 -19.69 -8.08 8.13
CA LEU A 105 -19.63 -7.01 7.14
C LEU A 105 -19.88 -7.64 5.77
N VAL A 106 -21.11 -7.51 5.27
CA VAL A 106 -21.41 -7.76 3.86
C VAL A 106 -20.58 -6.73 3.09
N TYR A 107 -19.49 -7.19 2.48
CA TYR A 107 -18.71 -6.33 1.60
C TYR A 107 -19.62 -5.87 0.47
N GLY A 108 -19.82 -4.56 0.34
CA GLY A 108 -20.63 -3.98 -0.74
C GLY A 108 -20.10 -4.29 -2.15
N GLU A 109 -18.83 -4.73 -2.26
CA GLU A 109 -18.20 -5.15 -3.52
C GLU A 109 -17.58 -6.56 -3.42
N THR A 110 -17.77 -7.36 -4.47
CA THR A 110 -17.05 -8.64 -4.65
C THR A 110 -15.56 -8.39 -4.96
N LEU A 111 -14.69 -9.38 -4.75
CA LEU A 111 -13.27 -9.25 -5.09
C LEU A 111 -13.06 -9.01 -6.59
N ASP A 112 -13.91 -9.60 -7.45
CA ASP A 112 -13.84 -9.41 -8.90
C ASP A 112 -14.20 -7.97 -9.30
N ALA A 113 -15.17 -7.36 -8.63
CA ALA A 113 -15.52 -5.95 -8.83
C ALA A 113 -14.36 -5.02 -8.41
N VAL A 114 -13.70 -5.34 -7.28
CA VAL A 114 -12.50 -4.61 -6.85
C VAL A 114 -11.37 -4.76 -7.88
N GLU A 115 -11.14 -5.97 -8.39
CA GLU A 115 -10.12 -6.21 -9.42
C GLU A 115 -10.41 -5.39 -10.69
N ALA A 116 -11.66 -5.40 -11.18
CA ALA A 116 -12.06 -4.61 -12.34
C ALA A 116 -11.81 -3.11 -12.13
N ARG A 117 -12.13 -2.59 -10.94
CA ARG A 117 -11.87 -1.19 -10.57
C ARG A 117 -10.37 -0.87 -10.54
N ILE A 118 -9.53 -1.75 -10.00
CA ILE A 118 -8.07 -1.58 -10.02
C ILE A 118 -7.56 -1.54 -11.47
N ARG A 119 -8.04 -2.45 -12.32
CA ARG A 119 -7.65 -2.50 -13.74
C ARG A 119 -8.02 -1.21 -14.50
N LEU A 120 -9.17 -0.62 -14.18
CA LEU A 120 -9.64 0.65 -14.75
C LEU A 120 -8.86 1.86 -14.23
N ALA A 121 -8.45 1.85 -12.96
CA ALA A 121 -7.64 2.92 -12.37
C ALA A 121 -6.19 2.94 -12.91
N LEU A 122 -5.68 1.79 -13.36
CA LEU A 122 -4.37 1.71 -13.99
C LEU A 122 -4.36 2.34 -15.40
N PRO A 123 -3.27 3.02 -15.80
CA PRO A 123 -3.12 3.54 -17.16
C PRO A 123 -3.32 2.45 -18.21
N ALA A 124 -4.23 2.67 -19.18
CA ALA A 124 -4.53 1.70 -20.23
C ALA A 124 -3.31 1.33 -21.09
N LYS A 125 -2.39 2.28 -21.27
CA LYS A 125 -1.09 2.08 -21.92
C LYS A 125 0.01 2.52 -20.97
N PHE A 126 0.64 1.54 -20.31
CA PHE A 126 1.87 1.79 -19.56
C PHE A 126 3.07 1.49 -20.46
N ARG A 127 3.96 2.48 -20.63
CA ARG A 127 5.19 2.29 -21.40
C ARG A 127 6.30 1.87 -20.46
N PHE A 128 6.82 0.65 -20.66
CA PHE A 128 7.97 0.18 -19.91
C PHE A 128 9.23 0.97 -20.31
N VAL A 129 9.92 1.52 -19.31
CA VAL A 129 11.17 2.27 -19.49
C VAL A 129 12.34 1.36 -19.18
N HIS A 130 13.19 1.10 -20.17
CA HIS A 130 14.32 0.16 -20.04
C HIS A 130 15.60 0.79 -19.47
N LYS A 131 15.63 2.11 -19.33
CA LYS A 131 16.79 2.87 -18.83
C LYS A 131 16.48 3.46 -17.45
N LEU A 132 17.53 3.66 -16.65
CA LEU A 132 17.43 4.21 -15.29
C LEU A 132 17.64 5.74 -15.23
N ASP A 133 17.64 6.42 -16.38
CA ASP A 133 17.85 7.88 -16.48
C ASP A 133 16.82 8.68 -15.66
N ASN A 134 15.55 8.23 -15.69
CA ASN A 134 14.44 8.81 -14.92
C ASN A 134 13.85 7.75 -13.96
N ALA A 135 14.71 7.12 -13.18
CA ALA A 135 14.28 6.10 -12.24
C ALA A 135 13.37 6.66 -11.13
N HIS A 136 12.50 5.80 -10.59
CA HIS A 136 11.68 6.13 -9.42
C HIS A 136 12.56 6.65 -8.27
N PRO A 137 12.14 7.64 -7.45
CA PRO A 137 13.00 8.28 -6.46
C PRO A 137 13.74 7.33 -5.50
N LEU A 138 13.09 6.22 -5.11
CA LEU A 138 13.72 5.18 -4.28
C LEU A 138 14.90 4.50 -5.00
N ILE A 139 14.73 4.18 -6.29
CA ILE A 139 15.78 3.56 -7.11
C ILE A 139 16.86 4.59 -7.44
N GLY A 140 16.48 5.82 -7.78
CA GLY A 140 17.43 6.92 -8.00
C GLY A 140 18.32 7.20 -6.78
N ARG A 141 17.79 7.04 -5.55
CA ARG A 141 18.61 7.10 -4.33
C ARG A 141 19.67 5.99 -4.29
N LEU A 142 19.30 4.74 -4.57
CA LEU A 142 20.23 3.61 -4.57
C LEU A 142 21.33 3.76 -5.62
N LEU A 143 20.97 4.25 -6.81
CA LEU A 143 21.93 4.51 -7.88
C LEU A 143 22.94 5.58 -7.48
N ARG A 144 22.50 6.69 -6.87
CA ARG A 144 23.42 7.72 -6.34
C ARG A 144 24.35 7.17 -5.26
N GLU A 145 23.85 6.30 -4.38
CA GLU A 145 24.68 5.64 -3.38
C GLU A 145 25.72 4.71 -4.03
N ASP A 146 25.36 4.01 -5.12
CA ASP A 146 26.28 3.14 -5.85
C ASP A 146 27.31 3.93 -6.68
N ASP A 147 26.90 5.05 -7.26
CA ASP A 147 27.77 5.99 -7.98
C ASP A 147 28.85 6.56 -7.03
N ALA A 148 28.47 6.90 -5.81
CA ALA A 148 29.41 7.30 -4.77
C ALA A 148 30.41 6.17 -4.42
N ARG A 149 29.99 4.91 -4.41
CA ARG A 149 30.90 3.76 -4.23
C ARG A 149 31.87 3.62 -5.40
N ARG A 150 31.40 3.85 -6.63
CA ARG A 150 32.26 3.86 -7.84
C ARG A 150 33.30 4.97 -7.76
N GLU A 151 32.89 6.18 -7.41
CA GLU A 151 33.82 7.31 -7.23
C GLU A 151 34.84 7.06 -6.11
N ALA A 152 34.42 6.47 -4.99
CA ALA A 152 35.31 6.11 -3.90
C ALA A 152 36.33 5.04 -4.33
N MET A 153 35.91 4.05 -5.10
CA MET A 153 36.81 3.03 -5.66
C MET A 153 37.80 3.63 -6.68
N ALA A 154 37.35 4.58 -7.51
CA ALA A 154 38.21 5.29 -8.45
C ALA A 154 39.28 6.14 -7.73
N LYS A 155 38.93 6.74 -6.59
CA LYS A 155 39.86 7.50 -5.74
C LYS A 155 40.80 6.61 -4.93
N ASN A 156 40.29 5.49 -4.42
CA ASN A 156 41.05 4.54 -3.60
C ASN A 156 40.76 3.10 -4.03
N ARG A 157 41.76 2.46 -4.64
CA ARG A 157 41.66 1.08 -5.12
C ARG A 157 41.44 0.05 -4.00
N TYR A 158 41.67 0.43 -2.74
CA TYR A 158 41.42 -0.40 -1.55
C TYR A 158 40.08 -0.08 -0.87
N ALA A 159 39.17 0.66 -1.52
CA ALA A 159 37.82 0.88 -1.01
C ALA A 159 37.12 -0.47 -0.73
N TRP A 160 36.65 -0.64 0.50
CA TRP A 160 36.03 -1.90 0.95
C TRP A 160 34.56 -2.00 0.56
N ASP A 161 33.83 -0.88 0.48
CA ASP A 161 32.42 -0.86 0.05
C ASP A 161 32.35 -0.74 -1.47
N LYS A 162 32.10 -1.88 -2.12
CA LYS A 162 32.07 -2.00 -3.58
C LYS A 162 30.67 -1.69 -4.15
N PRO A 163 30.59 -1.24 -5.42
CA PRO A 163 29.33 -1.13 -6.15
C PRO A 163 28.56 -2.46 -6.16
N ARG A 164 27.23 -2.39 -6.07
CA ARG A 164 26.36 -3.56 -5.88
C ARG A 164 25.47 -3.88 -7.08
N PHE A 165 25.23 -2.90 -7.96
CA PHE A 165 24.23 -3.04 -9.01
C PHE A 165 24.83 -3.14 -10.43
N GLU A 166 26.10 -3.55 -10.54
CA GLU A 166 26.81 -3.66 -11.82
C GLU A 166 26.37 -4.87 -12.66
N SER A 167 25.90 -5.93 -12.00
CA SER A 167 25.44 -7.14 -12.69
C SER A 167 24.27 -6.83 -13.64
N PRO A 168 24.24 -7.42 -14.86
CA PRO A 168 23.08 -7.29 -15.76
C PRO A 168 21.75 -7.69 -15.12
N PHE A 169 21.79 -8.65 -14.19
CA PHE A 169 20.62 -9.05 -13.41
C PHE A 169 20.13 -7.92 -12.50
N GLU A 170 21.04 -7.30 -11.74
CA GLU A 170 20.69 -6.21 -10.83
C GLU A 170 20.19 -4.97 -11.59
N GLN A 171 20.80 -4.64 -12.73
CA GLN A 171 20.30 -3.57 -13.59
C GLN A 171 18.87 -3.84 -14.08
N ARG A 172 18.60 -5.06 -14.56
CA ARG A 172 17.25 -5.47 -14.99
C ARG A 172 16.26 -5.42 -13.82
N ARG A 173 16.67 -5.89 -12.64
CA ARG A 173 15.85 -5.87 -11.42
C ARG A 173 15.51 -4.45 -10.98
N LEU A 174 16.47 -3.52 -10.97
CA LEU A 174 16.23 -2.12 -10.64
C LEU A 174 15.32 -1.43 -11.67
N VAL A 175 15.48 -1.75 -12.96
CA VAL A 175 14.60 -1.27 -14.03
C VAL A 175 13.17 -1.77 -13.79
N PHE A 176 13.00 -3.06 -13.51
CA PHE A 176 11.69 -3.65 -13.20
C PHE A 176 11.05 -2.99 -11.97
N LEU A 177 11.79 -2.86 -10.86
CA LEU A 177 11.33 -2.19 -9.63
C LEU A 177 10.92 -0.74 -9.88
N SER A 178 11.73 0.01 -10.64
CA SER A 178 11.44 1.40 -10.98
C SER A 178 10.11 1.54 -11.72
N ASN A 179 9.87 0.67 -12.71
CA ASN A 179 8.62 0.65 -13.47
C ASN A 179 7.44 0.21 -12.60
N LEU A 180 7.62 -0.82 -11.77
CA LEU A 180 6.58 -1.32 -10.86
C LEU A 180 6.15 -0.23 -9.88
N PHE A 181 7.09 0.46 -9.23
CA PHE A 181 6.77 1.53 -8.28
C PHE A 181 6.14 2.74 -8.94
N THR A 182 6.57 3.09 -10.16
CA THR A 182 5.94 4.17 -10.92
C THR A 182 4.50 3.82 -11.29
N LEU A 183 4.24 2.57 -11.69
CA LEU A 183 2.88 2.10 -11.98
C LEU A 183 2.00 2.08 -10.72
N LEU A 184 2.54 1.60 -9.60
CA LEU A 184 1.84 1.55 -8.31
C LEU A 184 1.57 2.95 -7.73
N ALA A 185 2.45 3.93 -7.96
CA ALA A 185 2.23 5.31 -7.55
C ALA A 185 0.98 5.93 -8.18
N ALA A 186 0.59 5.47 -9.39
CA ALA A 186 -0.67 5.90 -10.02
C ALA A 186 -1.93 5.41 -9.26
N LEU A 187 -1.78 4.43 -8.36
CA LEU A 187 -2.82 3.90 -7.49
C LEU A 187 -2.68 4.38 -6.03
N ASP A 188 -1.91 5.47 -5.79
CA ASP A 188 -1.56 5.98 -4.45
C ASP A 188 -0.88 4.94 -3.53
N VAL A 189 -0.23 3.94 -4.13
CA VAL A 189 0.54 2.93 -3.39
C VAL A 189 1.94 3.47 -3.11
N ARG A 190 2.38 3.39 -1.85
CA ARG A 190 3.72 3.81 -1.45
C ARG A 190 4.62 2.61 -1.24
N ALA A 191 5.64 2.50 -2.08
CA ALA A 191 6.70 1.52 -1.88
C ALA A 191 7.69 1.99 -0.80
N TRP A 192 8.27 1.03 -0.09
CA TRP A 192 9.41 1.25 0.77
C TRP A 192 10.44 0.13 0.56
N MET A 193 11.71 0.47 0.80
CA MET A 193 12.82 -0.43 0.59
C MET A 193 13.86 -0.24 1.69
N ARG A 194 14.49 -1.32 2.12
CA ARG A 194 15.58 -1.30 3.10
C ARG A 194 16.74 -2.20 2.65
N GLY A 195 17.85 -2.01 3.34
CA GLY A 195 19.10 -2.71 3.08
C GLY A 195 19.87 -2.12 1.89
N ARG A 196 21.17 -2.41 1.87
CA ARG A 196 22.10 -1.88 0.84
C ARG A 196 21.92 -2.53 -0.54
N GLU A 197 21.29 -3.71 -0.58
CA GLU A 197 21.00 -4.47 -1.81
C GLU A 197 19.53 -4.35 -2.22
N ALA A 198 18.76 -3.58 -1.45
CA ALA A 198 17.35 -3.36 -1.71
C ALA A 198 16.52 -4.66 -1.77
N ARG A 199 16.86 -5.68 -0.99
CA ARG A 199 16.15 -6.98 -0.97
C ARG A 199 14.98 -7.01 0.01
N GLU A 200 14.94 -6.09 0.98
CA GLU A 200 13.79 -5.86 1.84
C GLU A 200 12.86 -4.85 1.16
N LEU A 201 11.77 -5.35 0.59
CA LEU A 201 10.81 -4.56 -0.18
C LEU A 201 9.41 -4.74 0.40
N GLY A 202 8.68 -3.63 0.51
CA GLY A 202 7.27 -3.67 0.91
C GLY A 202 6.47 -2.52 0.31
N LEU A 203 5.15 -2.67 0.38
CA LEU A 203 4.18 -1.71 -0.14
C LEU A 203 3.19 -1.36 0.95
N HIS A 204 2.91 -0.06 1.08
CA HIS A 204 1.77 0.45 1.81
C HIS A 204 0.62 0.67 0.82
N ILE A 205 -0.45 -0.12 0.97
CA ILE A 205 -1.64 -0.10 0.13
C ILE A 205 -2.84 0.10 1.05
N GLY A 206 -3.38 1.32 1.07
CA GLY A 206 -4.31 1.73 2.11
C GLY A 206 -3.66 1.61 3.49
N ASP A 207 -4.24 0.79 4.37
CA ASP A 207 -3.71 0.52 5.71
C ASP A 207 -2.98 -0.83 5.79
N GLN A 208 -2.89 -1.57 4.69
CA GLN A 208 -2.19 -2.86 4.64
C GLN A 208 -0.71 -2.72 4.28
N HIS A 209 0.05 -3.70 4.72
CA HIS A 209 1.46 -3.85 4.40
C HIS A 209 1.68 -5.16 3.64
N VAL A 210 2.13 -5.04 2.38
CA VAL A 210 2.40 -6.19 1.51
C VAL A 210 3.90 -6.31 1.27
N GLU A 211 4.48 -7.41 1.71
CA GLU A 211 5.89 -7.74 1.43
C GLU A 211 6.02 -8.45 0.08
N LEU A 212 7.03 -8.02 -0.69
CA LEU A 212 7.41 -8.66 -1.94
C LEU A 212 8.90 -8.96 -1.97
N LYS A 213 9.28 -10.00 -2.71
CA LYS A 213 10.67 -10.35 -2.98
C LYS A 213 10.84 -10.46 -4.49
N ILE A 214 11.88 -9.79 -4.99
CA ILE A 214 12.27 -9.88 -6.40
C ILE A 214 13.73 -10.26 -6.43
N ASP A 215 14.00 -11.48 -6.87
CA ASP A 215 15.35 -12.04 -6.95
C ASP A 215 15.38 -13.15 -8.01
N THR A 216 16.50 -13.88 -8.12
CA THR A 216 16.60 -15.01 -9.03
C THR A 216 15.65 -16.14 -8.60
N LEU A 217 15.15 -16.90 -9.57
CA LEU A 217 14.30 -18.06 -9.31
C LEU A 217 14.96 -19.04 -8.35
N ALA A 218 16.26 -19.25 -8.49
CA ALA A 218 17.03 -20.14 -7.62
C ALA A 218 17.09 -19.65 -6.17
N SER A 219 17.19 -18.33 -5.97
CA SER A 219 17.18 -17.73 -4.63
C SER A 219 15.80 -17.79 -3.97
N LEU A 220 14.72 -17.54 -4.71
CA LEU A 220 13.36 -17.54 -4.16
C LEU A 220 12.80 -18.96 -3.94
N ARG A 221 13.06 -19.88 -4.86
CA ARG A 221 12.59 -21.26 -4.82
C ARG A 221 13.75 -22.22 -5.14
N PRO A 222 14.61 -22.51 -4.16
CA PRO A 222 15.74 -23.41 -4.37
C PRO A 222 15.24 -24.81 -4.74
N ARG A 223 15.76 -25.34 -5.85
CA ARG A 223 15.50 -26.73 -6.25
C ARG A 223 16.40 -27.68 -5.45
N LYS A 224 15.85 -28.82 -5.03
CA LYS A 224 16.67 -29.95 -4.59
C LYS A 224 17.34 -30.59 -5.80
N GLY A 225 18.66 -30.39 -5.96
CA GLY A 225 19.46 -31.01 -7.02
C GLY A 225 20.57 -30.08 -7.55
N PRO A 226 21.53 -30.63 -8.32
CA PRO A 226 22.64 -29.84 -8.85
C PRO A 226 22.13 -28.77 -9.83
N PRO A 227 22.70 -27.55 -9.80
CA PRO A 227 22.26 -26.46 -10.67
C PRO A 227 22.48 -26.85 -12.13
N LYS A 228 21.40 -26.85 -12.93
CA LYS A 228 21.56 -26.88 -14.40
C LYS A 228 22.18 -25.54 -14.79
N LYS A 229 23.33 -25.57 -15.47
CA LYS A 229 23.96 -24.40 -16.09
C LYS A 229 23.06 -23.86 -17.22
N ALA A 230 21.96 -23.21 -16.87
CA ALA A 230 21.16 -22.43 -17.80
C ALA A 230 21.81 -21.05 -17.98
N ARG A 231 21.76 -20.52 -19.20
CA ARG A 231 22.35 -19.24 -19.55
C ARG A 231 21.43 -18.12 -19.02
N GLY A 232 21.88 -17.40 -17.99
CA GLY A 232 21.10 -16.36 -17.32
C GLY A 232 20.09 -16.93 -16.32
N GLU A 233 20.21 -16.54 -15.05
CA GLU A 233 19.23 -16.94 -14.05
C GLU A 233 17.90 -16.19 -14.26
N PRO A 234 16.76 -16.91 -14.40
CA PRO A 234 15.48 -16.25 -14.59
C PRO A 234 15.12 -15.43 -13.35
N MET A 235 14.57 -14.24 -13.56
CA MET A 235 14.08 -13.39 -12.49
C MET A 235 12.71 -13.89 -12.04
N ALA A 236 12.43 -13.77 -10.75
CA ALA A 236 11.15 -14.15 -10.15
C ALA A 236 10.68 -13.10 -9.14
N VAL A 237 9.37 -13.03 -8.98
CA VAL A 237 8.66 -12.17 -8.03
C VAL A 237 7.84 -13.09 -7.14
N GLU A 238 8.07 -13.04 -5.83
CA GLU A 238 7.26 -13.70 -4.81
C GLU A 238 6.58 -12.63 -3.95
N VAL A 239 5.28 -12.76 -3.77
CA VAL A 239 4.49 -11.90 -2.87
C VAL A 239 3.90 -12.79 -1.79
N ARG A 240 4.11 -12.40 -0.54
CA ARG A 240 3.56 -13.11 0.61
C ARG A 240 2.24 -12.49 1.03
N VAL A 241 1.21 -13.31 1.16
CA VAL A 241 -0.05 -12.90 1.78
C VAL A 241 0.07 -13.11 3.28
N ALA A 242 -0.19 -12.08 4.08
CA ALA A 242 -0.14 -12.18 5.53
C ALA A 242 -1.10 -13.26 6.05
N ARG A 243 -0.61 -14.05 7.01
CA ARG A 243 -1.43 -15.03 7.75
C ARG A 243 -2.03 -14.35 8.97
N TRP A 244 -3.31 -14.62 9.23
CA TRP A 244 -3.99 -14.10 10.42
C TRP A 244 -4.42 -15.21 11.39
N LYS A 245 -4.42 -16.48 10.94
CA LYS A 245 -4.60 -17.67 11.79
C LYS A 245 -3.37 -18.56 11.71
N HIS A 246 -3.01 -19.21 12.81
CA HIS A 246 -1.85 -20.11 12.88
C HIS A 246 -1.94 -21.27 11.88
N ASP A 247 -3.15 -21.81 11.68
CA ASP A 247 -3.39 -22.98 10.82
C ASP A 247 -3.77 -22.61 9.38
N GLU A 248 -3.68 -21.33 9.01
CA GLU A 248 -3.97 -20.88 7.64
C GLU A 248 -2.85 -21.30 6.68
N ARG A 249 -3.22 -21.84 5.52
CA ARG A 249 -2.26 -22.16 4.46
C ARG A 249 -1.56 -20.89 3.98
N GLU A 250 -0.25 -20.96 3.82
CA GLU A 250 0.51 -19.85 3.28
C GLU A 250 0.12 -19.58 1.83
N GLU A 251 -0.56 -18.47 1.60
CA GLU A 251 -0.88 -18.01 0.27
C GLU A 251 0.31 -17.17 -0.23
N ARG A 252 0.93 -17.62 -1.32
CA ARG A 252 2.01 -16.91 -1.99
C ARG A 252 1.67 -16.76 -3.46
N LEU A 253 1.73 -15.53 -3.95
CA LEU A 253 1.67 -15.28 -5.37
C LEU A 253 3.10 -15.33 -5.92
N PHE A 254 3.23 -15.94 -7.09
CA PHE A 254 4.54 -16.22 -7.67
C PHE A 254 4.51 -16.05 -9.18
N TRP A 255 5.47 -15.26 -9.66
CA TRP A 255 5.74 -15.06 -11.09
C TRP A 255 7.21 -15.31 -11.35
N SER A 256 7.54 -15.90 -12.49
CA SER A 256 8.91 -16.03 -12.95
C SER A 256 8.98 -15.81 -14.45
N ASP A 257 10.17 -15.49 -14.95
CA ASP A 257 10.41 -15.52 -16.39
C ASP A 257 10.11 -16.91 -16.94
N GLY A 258 9.24 -16.96 -17.94
CA GLY A 258 9.02 -18.14 -18.78
C GLY A 258 9.64 -17.95 -20.16
N ASP A 259 9.72 -19.04 -20.93
CA ASP A 259 10.31 -19.03 -22.28
C ASP A 259 9.58 -18.07 -23.25
N ALA A 260 8.26 -17.90 -23.06
CA ALA A 260 7.41 -17.07 -23.92
C ALA A 260 6.94 -15.76 -23.25
N ASN A 261 7.00 -15.64 -21.92
CA ASN A 261 6.45 -14.49 -21.20
C ASN A 261 7.40 -14.01 -20.11
N ARG A 262 8.02 -12.86 -20.35
CA ARG A 262 8.91 -12.20 -19.39
C ARG A 262 8.12 -11.43 -18.33
N LEU A 263 8.71 -11.22 -17.17
CA LEU A 263 8.08 -10.45 -16.08
C LEU A 263 7.69 -9.03 -16.50
N GLU A 264 8.47 -8.38 -17.37
CA GLU A 264 8.18 -7.02 -17.86
C GLU A 264 6.82 -6.92 -18.56
N ASN A 265 6.38 -7.97 -19.25
CA ASN A 265 5.08 -8.02 -19.91
C ASN A 265 3.93 -8.30 -18.93
N GLN A 266 4.24 -8.81 -17.74
CA GLN A 266 3.29 -9.13 -16.69
C GLN A 266 3.18 -8.01 -15.65
N LEU A 267 3.88 -6.90 -15.84
CA LEU A 267 3.98 -5.82 -14.84
C LEU A 267 2.59 -5.31 -14.39
N ARG A 268 1.65 -5.15 -15.32
CA ARG A 268 0.30 -4.69 -15.02
C ARG A 268 -0.46 -5.71 -14.18
N GLU A 269 -0.38 -6.98 -14.55
CA GLU A 269 -1.04 -8.07 -13.81
C GLU A 269 -0.46 -8.22 -12.40
N ILE A 270 0.87 -8.09 -12.26
CA ILE A 270 1.54 -8.09 -10.96
C ILE A 270 1.07 -6.90 -10.11
N ALA A 271 0.96 -5.70 -10.68
CA ALA A 271 0.45 -4.53 -9.96
C ALA A 271 -1.00 -4.71 -9.48
N VAL A 272 -1.88 -5.24 -10.33
CA VAL A 272 -3.27 -5.57 -9.95
C VAL A 272 -3.28 -6.58 -8.80
N ALA A 273 -2.50 -7.65 -8.91
CA ALA A 273 -2.42 -8.71 -7.92
C ALA A 273 -1.89 -8.21 -6.56
N LEU A 274 -0.93 -7.29 -6.55
CA LEU A 274 -0.41 -6.67 -5.33
C LEU A 274 -1.49 -5.88 -4.59
N VAL A 275 -2.25 -5.05 -5.31
CA VAL A 275 -3.33 -4.25 -4.71
C VAL A 275 -4.51 -5.11 -4.27
N LEU A 276 -4.86 -6.13 -5.06
CA LEU A 276 -5.87 -7.11 -4.69
C LEU A 276 -5.44 -7.93 -3.46
N THR A 277 -4.16 -8.22 -3.32
CA THR A 277 -3.61 -8.91 -2.14
C THR A 277 -3.83 -8.10 -0.87
N ALA A 278 -3.62 -6.78 -0.92
CA ALA A 278 -3.92 -5.91 0.22
C ALA A 278 -5.41 -5.95 0.58
N GLU A 279 -6.31 -5.90 -0.41
CA GLU A 279 -7.74 -6.05 -0.13
C GLU A 279 -8.07 -7.39 0.51
N ARG A 280 -7.48 -8.50 0.02
CA ARG A 280 -7.65 -9.83 0.63
C ARG A 280 -7.14 -9.86 2.08
N GLN A 281 -5.97 -9.29 2.35
CA GLN A 281 -5.41 -9.22 3.70
C GLN A 281 -6.32 -8.43 4.64
N TYR A 282 -6.85 -7.29 4.18
CA TYR A 282 -7.81 -6.50 4.95
C TYR A 282 -9.07 -7.29 5.30
N ARG A 283 -9.68 -7.98 4.32
CA ARG A 283 -10.87 -8.81 4.57
C ARG A 283 -10.60 -9.95 5.54
N LYS A 284 -9.44 -10.60 5.43
CA LYS A 284 -9.01 -11.65 6.37
C LYS A 284 -8.80 -11.10 7.79
N ALA A 285 -8.17 -9.93 7.92
CA ALA A 285 -7.96 -9.28 9.21
C ALA A 285 -9.29 -8.93 9.91
N LEU A 286 -10.26 -8.43 9.15
CA LEU A 286 -11.61 -8.16 9.66
C LEU A 286 -12.31 -9.44 10.12
N GLN A 287 -12.31 -10.49 9.29
CA GLN A 287 -12.92 -11.76 9.66
C GLN A 287 -12.26 -12.33 10.93
N PHE A 288 -10.93 -12.26 11.02
CA PHE A 288 -10.21 -12.68 12.21
C PHE A 288 -10.63 -11.87 13.45
N SER A 289 -10.76 -10.54 13.32
CA SER A 289 -11.23 -9.70 14.44
C SER A 289 -12.67 -10.01 14.85
N TYR A 290 -13.53 -10.48 13.94
CA TYR A 290 -14.90 -10.90 14.26
C TYR A 290 -14.93 -12.27 14.93
N ASP A 291 -14.20 -13.25 14.39
CA ASP A 291 -14.18 -14.63 14.90
C ASP A 291 -13.61 -14.72 16.34
N TRP A 292 -12.85 -13.70 16.76
CA TRP A 292 -12.13 -13.65 18.05
C TRP A 292 -12.46 -12.40 18.90
N ALA A 293 -13.53 -11.67 18.56
CA ALA A 293 -14.12 -10.62 19.43
C ALA A 293 -15.13 -11.23 20.39
#